data_AF-A0A4D6HRY8-F1
#
_entry.id   AF-A0A4D6HRY8-F1
#
_cell.length_a   1.000
_cell.length_b   1.000
_cell.length_c   1.000
_cell.angle_alpha   90.00
_cell.angle_beta   90.00
_cell.angle_gamma   90.00
#
_symmetry.space_group_name_H-M   'P 1'
#
loop_
_entity.id
_entity.type
_entity.pdbx_description
1 polymer ?
#
loop_
_entity_poly.entity_id
_entity_poly.type
_entity_poly.pdbx_seq_one_letter_code
_entity_poly.pdbx_strand_id
1 'polypeptide(L)'
;MSRRWTLVGAGMLLSAGLVAALIAVSFPELPLSSCTDVGYTGDEPPGGFVYYEFYLGWLGYSPDGGVNRCDTPIVTIAAGLFGLGSAILGLERWKR
;
A
#
# COMPACT_ATOMS: atom_id res chain seq x y z
N MET A 1 -9.70 -4.73 -29.88
CA MET A 1 -8.61 -4.05 -29.12
C MET A 1 -7.53 -5.09 -28.80
N SER A 2 -6.25 -4.75 -28.86
CA SER A 2 -5.15 -5.74 -28.98
C SER A 2 -4.84 -6.52 -27.69
N ARG A 3 -4.30 -7.75 -27.83
CA ARG A 3 -3.73 -8.62 -26.76
C ARG A 3 -2.81 -7.89 -25.77
N ARG A 4 -2.26 -6.74 -26.16
CA ARG A 4 -1.42 -5.87 -25.33
C ARG A 4 -2.20 -5.31 -24.13
N TRP A 5 -3.45 -4.89 -24.32
CA TRP A 5 -4.26 -4.30 -23.24
C TRP A 5 -4.68 -5.33 -22.19
N THR A 6 -4.97 -6.56 -22.61
CA THR A 6 -5.24 -7.68 -21.69
C THR A 6 -4.02 -7.96 -20.82
N LEU A 7 -2.82 -8.00 -21.42
CA LEU A 7 -1.57 -8.23 -20.69
C LEU A 7 -1.29 -7.09 -19.70
N VAL A 8 -1.52 -5.84 -20.09
CA VAL A 8 -1.37 -4.68 -19.18
C VAL A 8 -2.32 -4.78 -18.00
N GLY A 9 -3.62 -5.02 -18.26
CA GLY A 9 -4.62 -5.14 -17.19
C GLY A 9 -4.32 -6.30 -16.22
N ALA A 10 -3.95 -7.48 -16.75
CA ALA A 10 -3.55 -8.62 -15.94
C ALA A 10 -2.26 -8.34 -15.14
N GLY A 11 -1.28 -7.69 -15.76
CA GLY A 11 -0.04 -7.29 -15.10
C GLY A 11 -0.30 -6.35 -13.93
N MET A 12 -1.16 -5.34 -14.10
CA MET A 12 -1.56 -4.43 -13.03
C MET A 12 -2.24 -5.15 -11.85
N LEU A 13 -3.14 -6.10 -12.13
CA LEU A 13 -3.77 -6.90 -11.07
C LEU A 13 -2.77 -7.79 -10.32
N LEU A 14 -1.82 -8.41 -11.04
CA LEU A 14 -0.76 -9.19 -10.43
C LEU A 14 0.14 -8.32 -9.54
N SER A 15 0.51 -7.14 -10.01
CA SER A 15 1.28 -6.17 -9.21
C SER A 15 0.50 -5.73 -7.96
N ALA A 16 -0.81 -5.47 -8.07
CA ALA A 16 -1.65 -5.15 -6.91
C ALA A 16 -1.64 -6.28 -5.87
N GLY A 17 -1.78 -7.54 -6.32
CA GLY A 17 -1.72 -8.71 -5.45
C GLY A 17 -0.36 -8.89 -4.79
N LEU A 18 0.73 -8.64 -5.52
CA LEU A 18 2.09 -8.68 -4.96
C LEU A 18 2.28 -7.60 -3.89
N VAL A 19 1.83 -6.37 -4.15
CA VAL A 19 1.91 -5.29 -3.15
C VAL A 19 1.11 -5.64 -1.91
N ALA A 20 -0.10 -6.20 -2.05
CA ALA A 20 -0.89 -6.65 -0.92
C ALA A 20 -0.18 -7.75 -0.10
N ALA A 21 0.47 -8.71 -0.76
CA ALA A 21 1.26 -9.74 -0.10
C ALA A 21 2.48 -9.14 0.63
N LEU A 22 3.15 -8.16 0.04
CA LEU A 22 4.25 -7.45 0.69
C LEU A 22 3.78 -6.69 1.93
N ILE A 23 2.64 -6.00 1.89
CA ILE A 23 2.06 -5.35 3.09
C ILE A 23 1.85 -6.37 4.21
N ALA A 24 1.34 -7.57 3.88
CA ALA A 24 1.08 -8.60 4.87
C ALA A 24 2.34 -9.21 5.49
N VAL A 25 3.46 -9.24 4.76
CA VAL A 25 4.71 -9.91 5.20
C VAL A 25 5.74 -8.92 5.75
N SER A 26 5.79 -7.68 5.25
CA SER A 26 6.77 -6.66 5.64
C SER A 26 6.45 -5.97 6.97
N PHE A 27 5.63 -6.58 7.83
CA PHE A 27 5.29 -5.99 9.12
C PHE A 27 6.51 -6.03 10.07
N PRO A 28 6.89 -4.92 10.75
CA PRO A 28 6.16 -3.66 10.86
C PRO A 28 6.57 -2.55 9.87
N GLU A 29 7.66 -2.69 9.11
CA GLU A 29 8.14 -1.66 8.18
C GLU A 29 7.62 -1.87 6.75
N LEU A 30 6.64 -1.05 6.36
CA LEU A 30 6.05 -1.10 5.04
C LEU A 30 7.00 -0.49 3.98
N PRO A 31 7.00 -1.03 2.74
CA PRO A 31 7.78 -0.47 1.64
C PRO A 31 7.39 0.98 1.32
N LEU A 32 8.33 1.72 0.72
CA LEU A 32 8.10 3.11 0.25
C LEU A 32 7.65 4.07 1.37
N SER A 33 8.11 3.82 2.59
CA SER A 33 7.80 4.65 3.75
C SER A 33 8.76 5.84 3.86
N SER A 34 8.23 6.99 4.24
CA SER A 34 9.02 8.12 4.73
C SER A 34 8.85 8.19 6.24
N CYS A 35 9.95 8.03 6.99
CA CYS A 35 9.91 8.01 8.45
C CYS A 35 10.59 9.26 9.02
N THR A 36 9.99 9.81 10.06
CA THR A 36 10.50 10.94 10.84
C THR A 36 10.60 10.53 12.30
N ASP A 37 11.69 10.92 12.95
CA ASP A 37 11.85 10.75 14.39
C ASP A 37 10.99 11.79 15.10
N VAL A 38 10.04 11.32 15.90
CA VAL A 38 9.09 12.17 16.64
C VAL A 38 9.30 12.07 18.15
N GLY A 39 10.13 11.14 18.60
CA GLY A 39 10.33 10.84 20.02
C GLY A 39 9.11 10.18 20.66
N TYR A 40 9.36 9.24 21.57
CA TYR A 40 8.30 8.56 22.30
C TYR A 40 7.78 9.45 23.45
N THR A 41 6.47 9.67 23.51
CA THR A 41 5.83 10.55 24.51
C THR A 41 5.05 9.80 25.60
N GLY A 42 5.09 8.47 25.64
CA GLY A 42 4.38 7.67 26.64
C GLY A 42 5.21 7.38 27.89
N ASP A 43 4.54 6.85 28.92
CA ASP A 43 5.17 6.37 30.16
C ASP A 43 5.54 4.87 30.11
N GLU A 44 5.10 4.15 29.08
CA GLU A 44 5.37 2.71 28.89
C GLU A 44 6.61 2.51 27.99
N PRO A 45 7.38 1.41 28.09
CA PRO A 45 8.47 1.18 27.15
C PRO A 45 7.91 1.06 25.71
N PRO A 46 8.48 1.77 24.71
CA PRO A 46 8.02 1.68 23.33
C PRO A 46 8.10 0.22 22.85
N GLY A 47 7.00 -0.26 22.27
CA GLY A 47 6.93 -1.63 21.77
C GLY A 47 5.84 -1.82 20.74
N GLY A 48 6.24 -2.28 19.56
CA GLY A 48 5.33 -2.79 18.53
C GLY A 48 4.75 -1.74 17.58
N PHE A 49 3.95 -2.21 16.64
CA PHE A 49 3.35 -1.38 15.62
C PHE A 49 2.20 -0.52 16.18
N VAL A 50 2.22 0.78 15.90
CA VAL A 50 1.17 1.73 16.23
C VAL A 50 0.58 2.29 14.95
N TYR A 51 -0.71 2.12 14.74
CA TYR A 51 -1.42 2.83 13.67
C TYR A 51 -1.79 4.23 14.14
N TYR A 52 -1.48 5.25 13.34
CA TYR A 52 -1.91 6.62 13.61
C TYR A 52 -3.15 6.99 12.84
N GLU A 53 -3.07 6.98 11.50
CA GLU A 53 -4.15 7.47 10.66
C GLU A 53 -4.02 7.01 9.20
N PHE A 54 -5.09 7.21 8.45
CA PHE A 54 -5.12 7.08 7.00
C PHE A 54 -5.65 8.37 6.41
N TYR A 55 -4.82 9.08 5.64
CA TYR A 55 -5.16 10.38 5.07
C TYR A 55 -4.74 10.44 3.60
N LEU A 56 -5.63 10.89 2.71
CA LEU A 56 -5.35 11.07 1.28
C LEU A 56 -4.64 9.87 0.62
N GLY A 57 -4.91 8.65 1.09
CA GLY A 57 -4.29 7.46 0.54
C GLY A 57 -2.95 7.04 1.17
N TRP A 58 -2.45 7.82 2.11
CA TRP A 58 -1.27 7.52 2.92
C TRP A 58 -1.68 6.87 4.23
N LEU A 59 -0.89 5.89 4.63
CA LEU A 59 -0.99 5.21 5.92
C LEU A 59 0.11 5.74 6.83
N GLY A 60 -0.30 6.43 7.89
CA GLY A 60 0.57 6.88 8.98
C GLY A 60 0.61 5.83 10.08
N TYR A 61 1.80 5.37 10.43
CA TYR A 61 2.05 4.36 11.45
C TYR A 61 3.40 4.57 12.14
N SER A 62 3.68 3.84 13.23
CA SER A 62 5.01 3.71 13.82
C SER A 62 5.36 2.24 13.95
N PRO A 63 6.52 1.78 13.45
CA PRO A 63 6.94 0.39 13.58
C PRO A 63 7.50 0.05 14.97
N ASP A 64 7.89 1.06 15.74
CA ASP A 64 8.73 0.97 16.94
C ASP A 64 8.08 1.62 18.17
N GLY A 65 6.75 1.54 18.25
CA GLY A 65 6.01 1.92 19.45
C GLY A 65 5.82 3.41 19.63
N GLY A 66 6.12 4.22 18.62
CA GLY A 66 5.94 5.67 18.63
C GLY A 66 7.22 6.49 18.70
N VAL A 67 8.38 5.86 18.50
CA VAL A 67 9.66 6.58 18.37
C VAL A 67 9.76 7.21 16.98
N ASN A 68 9.52 6.43 15.93
CA ASN A 68 9.49 6.91 14.56
C ASN A 68 8.07 6.87 13.99
N ARG A 69 7.66 7.97 13.37
CA ARG A 69 6.42 8.04 12.59
C ARG A 69 6.74 7.90 11.11
N CYS A 70 6.15 6.87 10.50
CA CYS A 70 6.29 6.52 9.10
C CYS A 70 4.98 6.76 8.35
N ASP A 71 5.05 7.36 7.16
CA ASP A 71 3.95 7.51 6.24
C ASP A 71 4.24 6.73 4.95
N THR A 72 3.30 5.88 4.51
CA THR A 72 3.43 5.07 3.28
C THR A 72 2.21 5.16 2.37
N PRO A 73 2.38 5.34 1.03
CA PRO A 73 1.26 5.41 0.09
C PRO A 73 0.83 4.02 -0.41
N ILE A 74 1.30 2.94 0.24
CA ILE A 74 1.24 1.59 -0.34
C ILE A 74 -0.19 1.08 -0.57
N VAL A 75 -1.14 1.48 0.27
CA VAL A 75 -2.57 1.17 0.12
C VAL A 75 -3.13 1.82 -1.14
N THR A 76 -2.75 3.07 -1.44
CA THR A 76 -3.16 3.77 -2.66
C THR A 76 -2.58 3.14 -3.90
N ILE A 77 -1.31 2.73 -3.84
CA ILE A 77 -0.66 2.03 -4.95
C ILE A 77 -1.40 0.72 -5.25
N ALA A 78 -1.69 -0.09 -4.22
CA ALA A 78 -2.42 -1.34 -4.37
C ALA A 78 -3.84 -1.11 -4.95
N ALA A 79 -4.59 -0.15 -4.39
CA ALA A 79 -5.94 0.17 -4.85
C ALA A 79 -5.94 0.73 -6.28
N GLY A 80 -4.99 1.59 -6.63
CA GLY A 80 -4.86 2.15 -7.97
C GLY A 80 -4.53 1.10 -9.02
N LEU A 81 -3.58 0.20 -8.73
CA LEU A 81 -3.25 -0.92 -9.61
C LEU A 81 -4.45 -1.87 -9.79
N PHE A 82 -5.15 -2.17 -8.70
CA PHE A 82 -6.34 -3.03 -8.76
C PHE A 82 -7.46 -2.40 -9.58
N GLY A 83 -7.77 -1.13 -9.34
CA GLY A 83 -8.82 -0.38 -10.03
C GLY A 83 -8.54 -0.23 -11.52
N LEU A 84 -7.33 0.22 -11.89
CA LEU A 84 -6.93 0.39 -13.29
C LEU A 84 -6.90 -0.95 -14.03
N GLY A 85 -6.31 -1.98 -13.43
CA GLY A 85 -6.26 -3.32 -14.02
C GLY A 85 -7.67 -3.87 -14.28
N SER A 86 -8.57 -3.73 -13.31
CA SER A 86 -9.97 -4.14 -13.42
C SER A 86 -10.71 -3.35 -14.51
N ALA A 87 -10.54 -2.02 -14.55
CA ALA A 87 -11.19 -1.17 -15.54
C ALA A 87 -10.74 -1.48 -16.97
N ILE A 88 -9.44 -1.69 -17.20
CA ILE A 88 -8.90 -2.06 -18.52
C ILE A 88 -9.49 -3.38 -19.00
N LEU A 89 -9.52 -4.41 -18.14
CA LEU A 89 -10.07 -5.71 -18.50
C LEU A 89 -11.60 -5.67 -18.68
N GLY A 90 -12.30 -4.90 -17.85
CA GLY A 90 -13.74 -4.70 -17.96
C GLY A 90 -14.13 -4.02 -19.27
N LEU A 91 -13.42 -2.95 -19.65
CA LEU A 91 -13.62 -2.24 -20.92
C LEU A 91 -13.29 -3.12 -22.13
N GLU A 92 -12.28 -3.98 -22.03
CA GLU A 92 -11.98 -4.94 -23.10
C GLU A 92 -13.12 -5.94 -23.29
N ARG A 93 -13.64 -6.51 -22.20
CA ARG A 93 -14.76 -7.45 -22.24
C ARG A 93 -16.04 -6.83 -22.79
N TRP A 94 -16.32 -5.57 -22.43
CA TRP A 94 -17.50 -4.86 -22.90
C TRP A 94 -17.47 -4.53 -24.41
N LYS A 95 -16.28 -4.41 -25.00
CA LYS A 95 -16.08 -4.10 -26.42
C LYS A 95 -16.01 -5.33 -27.33
N ARG A 96 -16.06 -6.54 -26.78
CA ARG A 96 -16.15 -7.80 -27.55
C ARG A 96 -17.61 -8.20 -27.69
#